data_AF-E3R0Z1-F1
#
_entry.id   AF-E3R0Z1-F1
#
_cell.length_a   1.000
_cell.length_b   1.000
_cell.length_c   1.000
_cell.angle_alpha   90.00
_cell.angle_beta   90.00
_cell.angle_gamma   90.00
#
_symmetry.space_group_name_H-M   'P 1'
#
loop_
_entity.id
_entity.type
_entity.pdbx_description
1 polymer ?
#
loop_
_entity_poly.entity_id
_entity_poly.type
_entity_poly.pdbx_seq_one_letter_code
_entity_poly.pdbx_strand_id
1 'polypeptide(L)'
;MLKHSILFSAIAGAAVIAGPVMALAMPSVGESVKAPEDVQRRVETSVDMEDACQREYGSDWEAILNGSGCNDWACVNTTSRQQLGLNVNLYCYETLGVTSSASCSSGAWSWRCESY
;
A
#
# COMPACT_ATOMS: atom_id res chain seq x y z
N MET A 1 -0.75 23.16 -16.82
CA MET A 1 -1.79 22.49 -16.01
C MET A 1 -3.14 22.65 -16.70
N LEU A 2 -3.59 21.62 -17.41
CA LEU A 2 -4.85 21.56 -18.16
C LEU A 2 -5.24 20.06 -18.21
N LYS A 3 -6.03 19.60 -17.24
CA LYS A 3 -7.45 19.19 -17.36
C LYS A 3 -7.72 18.02 -18.34
N HIS A 4 -7.99 16.85 -17.73
CA HIS A 4 -8.97 15.80 -18.08
C HIS A 4 -9.15 15.44 -19.56
N SER A 5 -8.71 14.23 -19.94
CA SER A 5 -9.15 13.54 -21.16
C SER A 5 -10.12 12.42 -20.80
N ILE A 6 -11.42 12.71 -20.89
CA ILE A 6 -12.51 11.72 -20.80
C ILE A 6 -12.84 11.31 -22.23
N LEU A 7 -12.51 10.06 -22.60
CA LEU A 7 -12.91 9.49 -23.88
C LEU A 7 -14.38 9.04 -23.79
N PHE A 8 -15.28 9.89 -24.29
CA PHE A 8 -16.66 9.51 -24.60
C PHE A 8 -16.66 8.57 -25.82
N SER A 9 -16.90 7.28 -25.61
CA SER A 9 -17.26 6.36 -26.70
C SER A 9 -18.77 6.22 -26.74
N ALA A 10 -19.39 6.99 -27.64
CA ALA A 10 -20.76 6.79 -28.06
C ALA A 10 -20.76 5.77 -29.21
N ILE A 11 -21.48 4.66 -29.05
CA ILE A 11 -21.91 3.85 -30.19
C ILE A 11 -23.42 3.71 -30.09
N ALA A 12 -24.08 4.46 -30.97
CA ALA A 12 -25.49 4.33 -31.28
C ALA A 12 -25.72 2.99 -31.99
N GLY A 13 -26.79 2.29 -31.59
CA GLY A 13 -27.19 1.05 -32.22
C GLY A 13 -28.60 0.65 -31.80
N ALA A 14 -29.59 1.45 -32.21
CA ALA A 14 -31.00 1.04 -32.13
C ALA A 14 -31.33 0.20 -33.37
N ALA A 15 -31.59 -1.08 -33.17
CA ALA A 15 -32.26 -1.93 -34.15
C ALA A 15 -33.50 -2.53 -33.48
N VAL A 16 -34.66 -1.91 -33.73
CA VAL A 16 -35.97 -2.44 -33.36
C VAL A 16 -36.37 -3.42 -34.45
N ILE A 17 -36.36 -4.72 -34.14
CA ILE A 17 -36.93 -5.74 -35.01
C ILE A 17 -38.11 -6.35 -34.28
N ALA A 18 -39.32 -6.01 -34.75
CA ALA A 18 -40.57 -6.55 -34.27
C ALA A 18 -40.67 -8.03 -34.68
N GLY A 19 -40.73 -8.92 -33.70
CA GLY A 19 -40.97 -10.35 -33.87
C GLY A 19 -41.95 -10.86 -32.82
N PRO A 20 -42.76 -11.88 -33.14
CA PRO A 20 -43.85 -12.35 -32.29
C PRO A 20 -43.32 -12.98 -31.00
N VAL A 21 -43.96 -12.61 -29.89
CA VAL A 21 -43.69 -13.10 -28.53
C VAL A 21 -43.98 -14.60 -28.47
N MET A 22 -42.93 -15.42 -28.53
CA MET A 22 -43.00 -16.78 -28.00
C MET A 22 -42.41 -16.78 -26.58
N ALA A 23 -43.30 -16.95 -25.61
CA ALA A 23 -42.96 -17.11 -24.21
C ALA A 23 -42.16 -18.41 -24.02
N LEU A 24 -40.84 -18.30 -24.09
CA LEU A 24 -39.92 -19.32 -23.59
C LEU A 24 -39.61 -18.97 -22.14
N ALA A 25 -39.98 -19.88 -21.23
CA ALA A 25 -39.60 -19.80 -19.83
C ALA A 25 -38.06 -19.71 -19.74
N MET A 26 -37.55 -18.54 -19.37
CA MET A 26 -36.13 -18.35 -19.11
C MET A 26 -35.83 -18.96 -17.73
N PRO A 27 -34.80 -19.81 -17.58
CA PRO A 27 -34.28 -20.12 -16.26
C PRO A 27 -33.82 -18.81 -15.64
N SER A 28 -34.34 -18.48 -14.46
CA SER A 28 -33.87 -17.37 -13.65
C SER A 28 -32.43 -17.69 -13.22
N VAL A 29 -31.46 -17.29 -14.04
CA VAL A 29 -30.05 -17.27 -13.65
C VAL A 29 -29.89 -16.09 -12.69
N GLY A 30 -30.36 -16.30 -11.46
CA GLY A 30 -29.94 -15.54 -10.29
C GLY A 30 -28.57 -16.05 -9.85
N GLU A 31 -27.59 -16.04 -10.74
CA GLU A 31 -26.20 -16.21 -10.33
C GLU A 31 -25.70 -14.83 -9.93
N SER A 32 -25.77 -14.59 -8.62
CA SER A 32 -24.99 -13.55 -7.98
C SER A 32 -23.53 -13.83 -8.34
N VAL A 33 -23.03 -13.12 -9.36
CA VAL A 33 -21.61 -13.13 -9.68
C VAL A 33 -20.94 -12.46 -8.49
N LYS A 34 -20.50 -13.28 -7.53
CA LYS A 34 -19.61 -12.84 -6.46
C LYS A 34 -18.40 -12.25 -7.20
N ALA A 35 -18.21 -10.94 -7.08
CA ALA A 35 -17.04 -10.28 -7.63
C ALA A 35 -15.80 -11.06 -7.16
N PRO A 36 -14.79 -11.28 -8.01
CA PRO A 36 -13.57 -11.95 -7.59
C PRO A 36 -13.00 -11.18 -6.39
N GLU A 37 -12.98 -11.83 -5.23
CA GLU A 37 -12.22 -11.40 -4.06
C GLU A 37 -10.73 -11.56 -4.37
N ASP A 38 -10.22 -10.75 -5.30
CA ASP A 38 -8.82 -10.31 -5.23
C ASP A 38 -8.81 -8.97 -4.47
N VAL A 39 -9.43 -8.99 -3.28
CA VAL A 39 -9.19 -7.97 -2.28
C VAL A 39 -7.78 -8.26 -1.79
N GLN A 40 -6.79 -7.64 -2.44
CA GLN A 40 -5.41 -7.61 -1.96
C GLN A 40 -5.46 -7.28 -0.46
N ARG A 41 -5.09 -8.27 0.36
CA ARG A 41 -5.11 -8.10 1.81
C ARG A 41 -4.01 -7.09 2.14
N ARG A 42 -4.40 -5.87 2.48
CA ARG A 42 -3.49 -4.89 3.11
C ARG A 42 -2.89 -5.53 4.37
N VAL A 43 -1.57 -5.67 4.39
CA VAL A 43 -0.82 -6.08 5.58
C VAL A 43 -0.28 -4.82 6.22
N GLU A 44 -0.50 -4.69 7.53
CA GLU A 44 0.08 -3.64 8.35
C GLU A 44 0.91 -4.26 9.46
N THR A 45 2.14 -3.76 9.66
CA THR A 45 3.01 -4.16 10.77
C THR A 45 3.74 -2.96 11.35
N SER A 46 4.03 -2.99 12.65
CA SER A 46 4.89 -1.99 13.28
C SER A 46 6.31 -2.05 12.74
N VAL A 47 6.98 -0.91 12.73
CA VAL A 47 8.42 -0.82 12.42
C VAL A 47 9.22 -1.05 13.70
N ASP A 48 10.17 -1.99 13.66
CA ASP A 48 11.22 -2.10 14.65
C ASP A 48 12.39 -1.21 14.21
N MET A 49 12.61 -0.11 14.92
CA MET A 49 13.63 0.87 14.54
C MET A 49 15.04 0.34 14.74
N GLU A 50 15.25 -0.53 15.74
CA GLU A 50 16.55 -1.12 16.03
C GLU A 50 16.92 -2.11 14.92
N ASP A 51 16.00 -3.02 14.59
CA ASP A 51 16.20 -3.96 13.47
C ASP A 51 16.38 -3.21 12.15
N ALA A 52 15.58 -2.18 11.89
CA ALA A 52 15.72 -1.35 10.68
C ALA A 52 17.12 -0.71 10.59
N CYS A 53 17.63 -0.20 11.70
CA CYS A 53 18.95 0.41 11.76
C CYS A 53 20.08 -0.60 11.51
N GLN A 54 19.98 -1.77 12.15
CA GLN A 54 20.97 -2.83 12.04
C GLN A 54 20.98 -3.48 10.65
N ARG A 55 19.84 -3.55 9.96
CA ARG A 55 19.79 -4.00 8.56
C ARG A 55 20.43 -3.01 7.60
N GLU A 56 20.20 -1.71 7.80
CA GLU A 56 20.73 -0.67 6.90
C GLU A 56 22.26 -0.49 7.07
N TYR A 57 22.75 -0.50 8.31
CA TYR A 57 24.14 -0.12 8.61
C TYR A 57 24.99 -1.20 9.30
N GLY A 58 24.40 -2.30 9.75
CA GLY A 58 25.07 -3.41 10.43
C GLY A 58 24.92 -3.39 11.96
N SER A 59 25.40 -4.45 12.61
CA SER A 59 25.21 -4.71 14.05
C SER A 59 25.84 -3.69 15.00
N ASP A 60 26.77 -2.87 14.52
CA ASP A 60 27.45 -1.86 15.35
C ASP A 60 26.66 -0.54 15.41
N TRP A 61 25.43 -0.52 14.89
CA TRP A 61 24.56 0.64 14.86
C TRP A 61 23.32 0.43 15.71
N GLU A 62 22.96 1.47 16.46
CA GLU A 62 21.79 1.49 17.34
C GLU A 62 20.80 2.56 16.88
N ALA A 63 19.51 2.29 17.04
CA ALA A 63 18.47 3.28 16.80
C ALA A 63 18.32 4.20 18.01
N ILE A 64 18.41 5.50 17.77
CA ILE A 64 18.20 6.53 18.78
C ILE A 64 17.06 7.45 18.39
N LEU A 65 16.33 7.92 19.39
CA LEU A 65 15.27 8.88 19.24
C LEU A 65 15.71 10.25 19.78
N ASN A 66 15.79 11.26 18.91
CA ASN A 66 16.25 12.62 19.25
C ASN A 66 15.10 13.62 19.48
N GLY A 67 13.89 13.12 19.73
CA GLY A 67 12.70 13.96 19.84
C GLY A 67 11.44 13.12 20.06
N SER A 68 10.32 13.57 19.51
CA SER A 68 9.01 12.93 19.70
C SER A 68 8.24 12.72 18.40
N GLY A 69 8.71 13.26 17.28
CA GLY A 69 8.15 13.15 15.95
C GLY A 69 8.62 11.91 15.20
N CYS A 70 7.91 11.62 14.10
CA CYS A 70 8.21 10.50 13.21
C CYS A 70 9.66 10.53 12.68
N ASN A 71 10.16 11.71 12.36
CA ASN A 71 11.45 11.88 11.69
C ASN A 71 12.62 12.08 12.68
N ASP A 72 12.38 11.88 13.98
CA ASP A 72 13.40 12.10 15.02
C ASP A 72 14.26 10.85 15.30
N TRP A 73 13.98 9.76 14.59
CA TRP A 73 14.79 8.55 14.60
C TRP A 73 16.07 8.73 13.79
N ALA A 74 17.17 8.21 14.35
CA ALA A 74 18.45 8.16 13.68
C ALA A 74 19.19 6.88 14.07
N CYS A 75 20.18 6.53 13.26
CA CYS A 75 21.12 5.47 13.51
C CYS A 75 22.42 6.04 14.05
N VAL A 76 22.91 5.52 15.17
CA VAL A 76 24.22 5.90 15.72
C VAL A 76 25.17 4.71 15.72
N ASN A 77 26.38 4.91 15.18
CA ASN A 77 27.42 3.91 15.30
C ASN A 77 27.99 3.91 16.72
N THR A 78 27.97 2.76 17.39
CA THR A 78 28.37 2.62 18.79
C THR A 78 29.86 2.88 19.02
N THR A 79 30.69 2.69 17.99
CA THR A 79 32.14 2.89 18.05
C THR A 79 32.54 4.32 17.67
N SER A 80 32.14 4.78 16.49
CA SER A 80 32.56 6.09 15.96
C SER A 80 31.69 7.25 16.43
N ARG A 81 30.52 6.96 17.04
CA ARG A 81 29.48 7.94 17.39
C ARG A 81 28.93 8.73 16.20
N GLN A 82 29.16 8.25 14.98
CA GLN A 82 28.57 8.83 13.78
C GLN A 82 27.06 8.63 13.81
N GLN A 83 26.31 9.67 13.46
CA GLN A 83 24.85 9.62 13.35
C GLN A 83 24.41 9.78 11.90
N LEU A 84 23.52 8.89 11.44
CA LEU A 84 22.93 8.88 10.10
C LEU A 84 21.40 8.77 10.18
N GLY A 85 20.72 9.15 9.10
CA GLY A 85 19.27 8.99 9.00
C GLY A 85 18.87 7.52 8.80
N LEU A 86 17.64 7.19 9.17
CA LEU A 86 17.07 5.85 9.00
C LEU A 86 16.08 5.83 7.83
N ASN A 87 16.25 4.90 6.89
CA ASN A 87 15.34 4.72 5.78
C ASN A 87 14.23 3.71 6.11
N VAL A 88 13.17 4.21 6.75
CA VAL A 88 12.03 3.35 7.16
C VAL A 88 11.30 2.71 5.97
N ASN A 89 11.30 3.36 4.79
CA ASN A 89 10.70 2.76 3.59
C ASN A 89 11.49 1.55 3.10
N LEU A 90 12.83 1.60 3.14
CA LEU A 90 13.67 0.46 2.79
C LEU A 90 13.37 -0.74 3.70
N TYR A 91 13.27 -0.51 5.01
CA TYR A 91 12.88 -1.55 5.96
C TYR A 91 11.54 -2.21 5.60
N CYS A 92 10.53 -1.41 5.23
CA CYS A 92 9.24 -1.94 4.81
C CYS A 92 9.35 -2.77 3.53
N TYR A 93 10.10 -2.30 2.52
CA TYR A 93 10.33 -3.05 1.30
C TYR A 93 10.99 -4.40 1.55
N GLU A 94 11.96 -4.47 2.46
CA GLU A 94 12.64 -5.70 2.83
C GLU A 94 11.78 -6.64 3.68
N THR A 95 10.82 -6.09 4.44
CA THR A 95 9.96 -6.84 5.35
C THR A 95 8.70 -7.38 4.68
N LEU A 96 8.01 -6.56 3.89
CA LEU A 96 6.72 -6.88 3.27
C LEU A 96 6.78 -7.02 1.74
N GLY A 97 7.88 -6.56 1.11
CA GLY A 97 8.06 -6.59 -0.34
C GLY A 97 7.86 -5.22 -1.01
N VAL A 98 8.10 -5.20 -2.33
CA VAL A 98 8.22 -3.97 -3.14
C VAL A 98 6.94 -3.13 -3.26
N THR A 99 5.79 -3.67 -2.90
CA THR A 99 4.51 -2.94 -2.89
C THR A 99 4.17 -2.36 -1.52
N SER A 100 5.12 -2.33 -0.59
CA SER A 100 4.91 -1.76 0.74
C SER A 100 5.47 -0.36 0.89
N SER A 101 5.01 0.39 1.89
CA SER A 101 5.53 1.71 2.21
C SER A 101 5.49 1.96 3.70
N ALA A 102 6.36 2.84 4.18
CA ALA A 102 6.33 3.32 5.55
C ALA A 102 5.32 4.47 5.68
N SER A 103 4.51 4.44 6.73
CA SER A 103 3.64 5.53 7.12
C SER A 103 3.80 5.81 8.62
N CYS A 104 3.56 7.06 9.03
CA CYS A 104 3.59 7.48 10.42
C CYS A 104 2.41 8.41 10.70
N SER A 105 1.61 8.12 11.72
CA SER A 105 0.38 8.88 12.01
C SER A 105 0.55 10.02 13.00
N SER A 106 1.29 9.80 14.09
CA SER A 106 1.47 10.80 15.15
C SER A 106 2.50 10.33 16.17
N GLY A 107 3.73 10.80 16.00
CA GLY A 107 4.81 10.59 16.96
C GLY A 107 5.74 9.45 16.61
N ALA A 108 6.91 9.47 17.25
CA ALA A 108 8.05 8.60 16.97
C ALA A 108 7.70 7.11 16.91
N TRP A 109 6.77 6.65 17.72
CA TRP A 109 6.44 5.23 17.87
C TRP A 109 5.32 4.75 16.93
N SER A 110 4.81 5.62 16.06
CA SER A 110 3.63 5.34 15.24
C SER A 110 3.96 4.92 13.80
N TRP A 111 5.22 4.55 13.55
CA TRP A 111 5.64 4.02 12.27
C TRP A 111 5.08 2.63 12.02
N ARG A 112 4.58 2.43 10.81
CA ARG A 112 4.08 1.16 10.32
C ARG A 112 4.45 0.96 8.85
N CYS A 113 4.59 -0.29 8.46
CA CYS A 113 4.66 -0.70 7.08
C CYS A 113 3.25 -1.07 6.61
N GLU A 114 2.86 -0.56 5.46
CA GLU A 114 1.56 -0.84 4.82
C GLU A 114 1.81 -1.42 3.42
N SER A 115 1.23 -2.58 3.09
CA SER A 115 1.26 -3.16 1.74
C SER A 115 -0.03 -2.90 0.96
N TYR A 116 0.09 -2.75 -0.36
CA TYR A 116 -1.01 -2.51 -1.29
C TYR A 116 -1.13 -3.63 -2.32
#